data_AF-A0A958G4T1-F1
#
_entry.id   AF-A0A958G4T1-F1
#
_cell.length_a   1.000
_cell.length_b   1.000
_cell.length_c   1.000
_cell.angle_alpha   90.00
_cell.angle_beta   90.00
_cell.angle_gamma   90.00
#
_symmetry.space_group_name_H-M   'P 1'
#
loop_
_entity.id
_entity.type
_entity.pdbx_description
1 polymer ?
#
loop_
_entity_poly.entity_id
_entity_poly.type
_entity_poly.pdbx_seq_one_letter_code
_entity_poly.pdbx_strand_id
1 'polypeptide(L)'
;MDSLYTRDAAVVSDRGIILCNMGKAARRGEPEAQEKLYRSLGLPICGKICGEGTLEGGDVVWLDERTIAVGRGYRTNDEGIRQLRELLSDCIDELVVVPLPHWRGPSDVFHLMSMISPLDRDLALVYSPLLPVPFREKLVERGIRLVEVAEDEFDSMGGNVL
;
A
#
# COMPACT_ATOMS: atom_id res chain seq x y z
N MET A 1 1.33 -3.65 -19.54
CA MET A 1 2.70 -3.37 -19.06
C MET A 1 2.50 -2.53 -17.82
N ASP A 2 2.59 -3.17 -16.65
CA ASP A 2 2.17 -2.58 -15.37
C ASP A 2 3.32 -1.85 -14.68
N SER A 3 4.52 -1.87 -15.29
CA SER A 3 5.72 -1.16 -14.81
C SER A 3 5.63 0.36 -14.86
N LEU A 4 4.52 0.93 -15.37
CA LEU A 4 4.20 2.35 -15.25
C LEU A 4 3.75 2.72 -13.83
N TYR A 5 3.27 1.75 -13.05
CA TYR A 5 2.86 1.94 -11.65
C TYR A 5 4.06 1.80 -10.71
N THR A 6 4.92 2.82 -10.71
CA THR A 6 6.19 2.83 -9.95
C THR A 6 6.00 2.73 -8.44
N ARG A 7 4.81 3.04 -7.93
CA ARG A 7 4.46 2.96 -6.50
C ARG A 7 4.51 1.54 -5.95
N ASP A 8 4.27 0.52 -6.77
CA ASP A 8 3.99 -0.82 -6.25
C ASP A 8 5.24 -1.65 -5.94
N ALA A 9 6.37 -1.35 -6.57
CA ALA A 9 7.56 -2.21 -6.52
C ALA A 9 8.50 -1.88 -5.34
N ALA A 10 8.24 -0.80 -4.61
CA ALA A 10 8.99 -0.43 -3.42
C ALA A 10 8.16 0.41 -2.44
N VAL A 11 8.48 0.28 -1.15
CA VAL A 11 7.97 1.12 -0.07
C VAL A 11 9.09 2.03 0.41
N VAL A 12 8.81 3.32 0.52
CA VAL A 12 9.76 4.30 1.05
C VAL A 12 9.47 4.56 2.53
N SER A 13 10.52 4.61 3.35
CA SER A 13 10.49 4.93 4.77
C SER A 13 11.70 5.78 5.15
N ASP A 14 11.69 6.34 6.37
CA ASP A 14 12.82 7.11 6.91
C ASP A 14 14.12 6.29 7.04
N ARG A 15 14.02 4.95 7.15
CA ARG A 15 15.19 4.05 7.15
C ARG A 15 15.74 3.77 5.76
N GLY A 16 15.02 4.19 4.72
CA GLY A 16 15.32 3.90 3.32
C GLY A 16 14.24 3.03 2.67
N ILE A 17 14.63 2.44 1.56
CA ILE A 17 13.73 1.78 0.63
C ILE A 17 13.63 0.29 0.96
N ILE A 18 12.40 -0.21 0.99
CA ILE A 18 12.06 -1.63 1.09
C ILE A 18 11.59 -2.11 -0.28
N LEU A 19 12.31 -3.05 -0.89
CA LEU A 19 11.90 -3.64 -2.16
C LEU A 19 10.76 -4.65 -1.94
N CYS A 20 9.71 -4.53 -2.75
CA CYS A 20 8.52 -5.37 -2.66
C CYS A 20 8.74 -6.75 -3.29
N ASN A 21 7.84 -7.70 -3.00
CA ASN A 21 7.80 -9.01 -3.67
C ASN A 21 6.44 -9.19 -4.34
N MET A 22 6.42 -8.99 -5.65
CA MET A 22 5.19 -8.85 -6.43
C MET A 22 4.38 -10.15 -6.46
N GLY A 23 3.08 -10.05 -6.18
CA GLY A 23 2.19 -11.22 -6.16
C GLY A 23 1.95 -11.83 -7.54
N LYS A 24 2.00 -11.01 -8.60
CA LYS A 24 1.87 -11.46 -10.00
C LYS A 24 3.22 -11.77 -10.62
N ALA A 25 3.34 -12.95 -11.24
CA ALA A 25 4.57 -13.40 -11.91
C ALA A 25 5.09 -12.40 -12.96
N ALA A 26 4.18 -11.77 -13.71
CA ALA A 26 4.51 -10.78 -14.74
C ALA A 26 5.24 -9.53 -14.20
N ARG A 27 5.13 -9.25 -12.90
CA ARG A 27 5.67 -8.05 -12.25
C ARG A 27 6.96 -8.30 -11.48
N ARG A 28 7.41 -9.55 -11.33
CA ARG A 28 8.56 -9.92 -10.46
C ARG A 28 9.87 -9.22 -10.79
N GLY A 29 10.05 -8.73 -12.02
CA GLY A 29 11.23 -7.96 -12.42
C GLY A 29 11.20 -6.47 -12.04
N GLU A 30 10.05 -5.93 -11.62
CA GLU A 30 9.90 -4.51 -11.31
C GLU A 30 10.76 -4.07 -10.10
N PRO A 31 10.79 -4.80 -8.96
CA PRO A 31 11.63 -4.42 -7.82
C PRO A 31 13.13 -4.42 -8.15
N GLU A 32 13.61 -5.39 -8.94
CA GLU A 32 15.03 -5.45 -9.35
C GLU A 32 15.41 -4.29 -10.28
N ALA A 33 14.49 -3.84 -11.13
CA ALA A 33 14.71 -2.67 -11.98
C ALA A 33 14.82 -1.39 -11.14
N GLN A 34 13.94 -1.23 -10.14
CA GLN A 34 14.00 -0.09 -9.22
C GLN A 34 15.24 -0.14 -8.32
N GLU A 35 15.65 -1.31 -7.85
CA GLU A 35 16.87 -1.49 -7.06
C GLU A 35 18.10 -0.91 -7.76
N LYS A 36 18.27 -1.21 -9.05
CA LYS A 36 19.39 -0.67 -9.85
C LYS A 36 19.39 0.85 -9.88
N LEU A 37 18.21 1.46 -10.06
CA LEU A 37 18.05 2.91 -10.05
C LEU A 37 18.38 3.49 -8.67
N TYR A 38 17.80 2.94 -7.60
CA TYR A 38 18.03 3.42 -6.23
C TYR A 38 19.51 3.36 -5.85
N ARG A 39 20.20 2.26 -6.19
CA ARG A 39 21.64 2.14 -6.01
C ARG A 39 22.43 3.16 -6.82
N SER A 40 22.05 3.42 -8.08
CA SER A 40 22.72 4.44 -8.91
C SER A 40 22.56 5.86 -8.36
N LEU A 41 21.47 6.13 -7.64
CA LEU A 41 21.18 7.40 -6.99
C LEU A 41 21.76 7.51 -5.58
N GLY A 42 22.40 6.44 -5.08
CA GLY A 42 22.91 6.40 -3.70
C GLY A 42 21.83 6.37 -2.63
N LEU A 43 20.60 5.98 -2.97
CA LEU A 43 19.50 5.87 -2.01
C LEU A 43 19.66 4.60 -1.15
N PRO A 44 19.48 4.69 0.18
CA PRO A 44 19.62 3.54 1.06
C PRO A 44 18.49 2.55 0.82
N ILE A 45 18.84 1.26 0.72
CA ILE A 45 17.90 0.14 0.67
C ILE A 45 18.02 -0.59 2.01
N CYS A 46 16.97 -0.53 2.83
CA CYS A 46 16.99 -1.11 4.18
C CYS A 46 16.53 -2.57 4.20
N GLY A 47 15.90 -3.06 3.12
CA GLY A 47 15.57 -4.47 3.02
C GLY A 47 14.75 -4.81 1.78
N LYS A 48 14.32 -6.08 1.73
CA LYS A 48 13.46 -6.61 0.69
C LYS A 48 12.53 -7.67 1.26
N ILE A 49 11.30 -7.71 0.76
CA ILE A 49 10.38 -8.81 1.02
C ILE A 49 10.86 -10.03 0.21
N CYS A 50 10.84 -11.23 0.80
CA CYS A 50 11.46 -12.44 0.24
C CYS A 50 10.66 -13.71 0.53
N GLY A 51 11.02 -14.78 -0.19
CA GLY A 51 10.45 -16.12 0.00
C GLY A 51 8.95 -16.13 -0.31
N GLU A 52 8.17 -16.69 0.62
CA GLU A 52 6.71 -16.80 0.50
C GLU A 52 5.97 -15.49 0.81
N GLY A 53 6.66 -14.45 1.31
CA GLY A 53 6.05 -13.16 1.59
C GLY A 53 5.76 -12.39 0.30
N THR A 54 4.52 -11.96 0.08
CA THR A 54 4.17 -11.07 -1.04
C THR A 54 3.69 -9.74 -0.51
N LEU A 55 4.07 -8.66 -1.19
CA LEU A 55 3.70 -7.29 -0.85
C LEU A 55 3.78 -6.43 -2.10
N GLU A 56 2.78 -5.58 -2.33
CA GLU A 56 2.81 -4.54 -3.36
C GLU A 56 2.56 -3.18 -2.71
N GLY A 57 3.32 -2.15 -3.09
CA GLY A 57 3.27 -0.81 -2.48
C GLY A 57 1.92 -0.11 -2.57
N GLY A 58 1.07 -0.43 -3.55
CA GLY A 58 -0.33 0.03 -3.61
C GLY A 58 -1.18 -0.42 -2.41
N ASP A 59 -0.75 -1.46 -1.69
CA ASP A 59 -1.39 -1.89 -0.44
C ASP A 59 -0.86 -1.15 0.80
N VAL A 60 0.16 -0.29 0.68
CA VAL A 60 0.80 0.38 1.81
C VAL A 60 0.46 1.86 1.81
N VAL A 61 -0.26 2.29 2.86
CA VAL A 61 -0.68 3.67 3.05
C VAL A 61 -0.14 4.19 4.38
N TRP A 62 0.62 5.28 4.35
CA TRP A 62 1.00 6.01 5.56
C TRP A 62 -0.21 6.86 6.01
N LEU A 63 -0.68 6.61 7.23
CA LEU A 63 -1.76 7.41 7.84
C LEU A 63 -1.21 8.66 8.53
N ASP A 64 0.00 8.55 9.08
CA ASP A 64 0.79 9.62 9.66
C ASP A 64 2.28 9.23 9.61
N GLU A 65 3.15 9.99 10.27
CA GLU A 65 4.61 9.77 10.27
C GLU A 65 5.03 8.42 10.88
N ARG A 66 4.20 7.81 11.74
CA ARG A 66 4.54 6.61 12.52
C ARG A 66 3.49 5.49 12.44
N THR A 67 2.42 5.68 11.67
CA THR A 67 1.34 4.71 11.50
C THR A 67 1.15 4.37 10.04
N ILE A 68 1.14 3.07 9.72
CA ILE A 68 0.82 2.57 8.39
C ILE A 68 -0.42 1.67 8.40
N ALA A 69 -1.18 1.71 7.31
CA ALA A 69 -2.19 0.73 6.97
C ALA A 69 -1.69 -0.15 5.81
N VAL A 70 -1.91 -1.45 5.93
CA VAL A 70 -1.48 -2.44 4.93
C VAL A 70 -2.66 -3.30 4.51
N GLY A 71 -2.98 -3.28 3.21
CA GLY A 71 -3.96 -4.14 2.59
C GLY A 71 -3.54 -5.59 2.67
N ARG A 72 -4.42 -6.46 3.16
CA ARG A 72 -4.24 -7.92 3.16
C ARG A 72 -5.22 -8.51 2.15
N GLY A 73 -4.70 -9.07 1.07
CA GLY A 73 -5.50 -9.58 -0.05
C GLY A 73 -4.72 -10.54 -0.94
N TYR A 74 -5.01 -10.52 -2.24
CA TYR A 74 -4.39 -11.43 -3.20
C TYR A 74 -2.97 -11.01 -3.62
N ARG A 75 -2.59 -9.73 -3.42
CA ARG A 75 -1.27 -9.20 -3.77
C ARG A 75 -0.32 -9.15 -2.57
N THR A 76 -0.84 -8.75 -1.43
CA THR A 76 -0.10 -8.64 -0.17
C THR A 76 -0.62 -9.67 0.84
N ASN A 77 0.27 -10.51 1.35
CA ASN A 77 -0.07 -11.62 2.26
C ASN A 77 0.48 -11.41 3.68
N ASP A 78 0.07 -12.29 4.61
CA ASP A 78 0.39 -12.17 6.03
C ASP A 78 1.90 -12.25 6.31
N GLU A 79 2.65 -13.03 5.52
CA GLU A 79 4.10 -13.14 5.63
C GLU A 79 4.83 -11.89 5.11
N GLY A 80 4.36 -11.29 4.01
CA GLY A 80 4.87 -10.02 3.52
C GLY A 80 4.62 -8.88 4.51
N ILE A 81 3.45 -8.86 5.14
CA ILE A 81 3.11 -7.90 6.21
C ILE A 81 4.02 -8.09 7.43
N ARG A 82 4.29 -9.33 7.84
CA ARG A 82 5.22 -9.64 8.94
C ARG A 82 6.62 -9.11 8.65
N GLN A 83 7.16 -9.41 7.46
CA GLN A 83 8.48 -8.93 7.03
C GLN A 83 8.51 -7.39 6.94
N LEU A 84 7.47 -6.76 6.40
CA LEU A 84 7.37 -5.29 6.37
C LEU A 84 7.45 -4.69 7.77
N ARG A 85 6.70 -5.24 8.72
CA ARG A 85 6.73 -4.80 10.12
C ARG A 85 8.13 -4.88 10.71
N GLU A 86 8.86 -5.96 10.44
CA GLU A 86 10.24 -6.14 10.93
C GLU A 86 11.23 -5.17 10.27
N LEU A 87 11.09 -4.91 8.97
CA LEU A 87 11.95 -3.99 8.24
C LEU A 87 11.73 -2.53 8.65
N LEU A 88 10.48 -2.16 8.96
CA LEU A 88 10.15 -0.84 9.47
C LEU A 88 10.53 -0.69 10.95
N SER A 89 10.41 -1.75 11.75
CA SER A 89 10.86 -1.79 13.15
C SER A 89 10.43 -0.54 13.94
N ASP A 90 11.39 0.28 14.38
CA ASP A 90 11.24 1.51 15.15
C ASP A 90 10.79 2.75 14.34
N CYS A 91 10.71 2.66 13.01
CA CYS A 91 10.10 3.71 12.17
C CYS A 91 8.61 3.91 12.46
N ILE A 92 7.93 2.87 12.90
CA ILE A 92 6.48 2.89 13.10
C ILE A 92 6.14 2.51 14.54
N ASP A 93 5.09 3.14 15.05
CA ASP A 93 4.46 2.74 16.31
C ASP A 93 3.32 1.74 16.06
N GLU A 94 2.68 1.83 14.89
CA GLU A 94 1.51 1.01 14.56
C GLU A 94 1.47 0.60 13.08
N LEU A 95 1.07 -0.66 12.87
CA LEU A 95 0.70 -1.19 11.55
C LEU A 95 -0.68 -1.81 11.66
N VAL A 96 -1.62 -1.22 10.92
CA VAL A 96 -3.02 -1.62 10.80
C VAL A 96 -3.16 -2.56 9.61
N VAL A 97 -3.60 -3.80 9.84
CA VAL A 97 -3.90 -4.74 8.76
C VAL A 97 -5.34 -4.54 8.30
N VAL A 98 -5.54 -4.26 7.02
CA VAL A 98 -6.85 -3.98 6.42
C VAL A 98 -7.24 -5.15 5.51
N PRO A 99 -8.22 -5.99 5.90
CA PRO A 99 -8.66 -7.09 5.04
C PRO A 99 -9.35 -6.53 3.79
N LEU A 100 -8.79 -6.79 2.61
CA LEU A 100 -9.38 -6.29 1.36
C LEU A 100 -10.59 -7.14 0.95
N PRO A 101 -11.65 -6.51 0.41
CA PRO A 101 -12.80 -7.24 -0.13
C PRO A 101 -12.42 -8.06 -1.37
N HIS A 102 -13.25 -9.04 -1.70
CA HIS A 102 -13.10 -9.83 -2.93
C HIS A 102 -13.29 -8.98 -4.21
N TRP A 103 -14.22 -8.01 -4.17
CA TRP A 103 -14.63 -7.17 -5.30
C TRP A 103 -14.89 -7.95 -6.61
N ARG A 104 -14.05 -7.77 -7.64
CA ARG A 104 -14.15 -8.46 -8.95
C ARG A 104 -13.26 -9.71 -9.05
N GLY A 105 -12.60 -10.09 -7.95
CA GLY A 105 -11.86 -11.33 -7.81
C GLY A 105 -10.34 -11.22 -7.95
N PRO A 106 -9.61 -12.36 -7.88
CA PRO A 106 -8.15 -12.38 -7.71
C PRO A 106 -7.35 -11.78 -8.88
N SER A 107 -7.95 -11.76 -10.07
CA SER A 107 -7.31 -11.23 -11.27
C SER A 107 -7.31 -9.70 -11.31
N ASP A 108 -8.18 -9.04 -10.55
CA ASP A 108 -8.36 -7.60 -10.57
C ASP A 108 -7.11 -6.86 -10.09
N VAL A 109 -6.98 -5.60 -10.49
CA VAL A 109 -5.93 -4.69 -10.01
C VAL A 109 -6.53 -3.86 -8.89
N PHE A 110 -6.67 -4.50 -7.74
CA PHE A 110 -7.28 -3.93 -6.55
C PHE A 110 -6.28 -3.93 -5.39
N HIS A 111 -6.05 -2.77 -4.81
CA HIS A 111 -5.16 -2.56 -3.67
C HIS A 111 -5.86 -1.71 -2.61
N LEU A 112 -5.24 -1.54 -1.44
CA LEU A 112 -5.73 -0.61 -0.41
C LEU A 112 -5.93 0.81 -0.98
N MET A 113 -4.98 1.31 -1.78
CA MET A 113 -5.06 2.62 -2.43
C MET A 113 -6.18 2.74 -3.47
N SER A 114 -6.83 1.65 -3.87
CA SER A 114 -8.06 1.73 -4.65
C SER A 114 -9.23 2.29 -3.84
N MET A 115 -9.19 2.21 -2.50
CA MET A 115 -10.29 2.63 -1.62
C MET A 115 -9.97 3.88 -0.80
N ILE A 116 -8.69 4.25 -0.68
CA ILE A 116 -8.26 5.37 0.15
C ILE A 116 -7.04 6.08 -0.43
N SER A 117 -7.11 7.41 -0.48
CA SER A 117 -5.98 8.31 -0.71
C SER A 117 -5.92 9.35 0.40
N PRO A 118 -4.90 9.32 1.28
CA PRO A 118 -4.63 10.44 2.18
C PRO A 118 -4.37 11.71 1.36
N LEU A 119 -5.05 12.80 1.71
CA LEU A 119 -4.95 14.11 1.05
C LEU A 119 -4.19 15.13 1.92
N ASP A 120 -4.37 15.04 3.23
CA ASP A 120 -3.71 15.89 4.23
C ASP A 120 -3.60 15.13 5.56
N ARG A 121 -2.99 15.74 6.57
CA ARG A 121 -2.76 15.18 7.92
C ARG A 121 -4.03 14.62 8.56
N ASP A 122 -5.18 15.24 8.30
CA ASP A 122 -6.47 14.89 8.87
C ASP A 122 -7.55 14.69 7.80
N LEU A 123 -7.17 14.39 6.56
CA LEU A 123 -8.09 14.31 5.43
C LEU A 123 -7.74 13.14 4.51
N ALA A 124 -8.73 12.30 4.19
CA ALA A 124 -8.59 11.23 3.22
C ALA A 124 -9.79 11.20 2.26
N LEU A 125 -9.50 10.98 0.98
CA LEU A 125 -10.49 10.58 -0.02
C LEU A 125 -10.72 9.08 0.12
N VAL A 126 -11.98 8.65 0.22
CA VAL A 126 -12.33 7.24 0.41
C VAL A 126 -13.48 6.80 -0.48
N TYR A 127 -13.48 5.52 -0.84
CA TYR A 127 -14.64 4.86 -1.41
C TYR A 127 -15.27 3.94 -0.37
N SER A 128 -16.19 4.48 0.42
CA SER A 128 -16.82 3.76 1.55
C SER A 128 -17.50 2.43 1.19
N PRO A 129 -18.12 2.22 0.02
CA PRO A 129 -18.77 0.95 -0.30
C PRO A 129 -17.85 -0.28 -0.23
N LEU A 130 -16.53 -0.10 -0.40
CA LEU A 130 -15.54 -1.17 -0.31
C LEU A 130 -14.66 -1.10 0.93
N LEU A 131 -14.73 0.00 1.69
CA LEU A 131 -13.89 0.22 2.86
C LEU A 131 -14.33 -0.66 4.04
N PRO A 132 -13.48 -1.54 4.58
CA PRO A 132 -13.85 -2.38 5.71
C PRO A 132 -14.25 -1.54 6.93
N VAL A 133 -15.38 -1.89 7.57
CA VAL A 133 -15.94 -1.13 8.70
C VAL A 133 -14.92 -0.85 9.80
N PRO A 134 -14.14 -1.83 10.30
CA PRO A 134 -13.16 -1.56 11.36
C PRO A 134 -12.07 -0.57 10.96
N PHE A 135 -11.71 -0.56 9.67
CA PHE A 135 -10.72 0.38 9.17
C PHE A 135 -11.31 1.79 9.06
N ARG A 136 -12.54 1.91 8.56
CA ARG A 136 -13.27 3.18 8.52
C ARG A 136 -13.44 3.79 9.91
N GLU A 137 -13.85 2.99 10.90
CA GLU A 137 -13.97 3.43 12.29
C GLU A 137 -12.64 3.95 12.83
N LYS A 138 -11.54 3.20 12.60
CA LYS A 138 -10.21 3.62 13.03
C LYS A 138 -9.74 4.94 12.39
N LEU A 139 -10.09 5.20 11.13
CA LEU A 139 -9.80 6.50 10.50
C LEU A 139 -10.53 7.63 11.22
N VAL A 140 -11.83 7.44 11.50
CA VAL A 140 -12.66 8.44 12.20
C VAL A 140 -12.20 8.65 13.64
N GLU A 141 -11.84 7.58 14.36
CA GLU A 141 -11.30 7.65 15.74
C GLU A 141 -9.99 8.43 15.80
N ARG A 142 -9.19 8.39 14.72
CA ARG A 142 -7.96 9.19 14.56
C ARG A 142 -8.22 10.65 14.20
N GLY A 143 -9.48 11.05 14.01
CA GLY A 143 -9.84 12.40 13.58
C GLY A 143 -9.61 12.66 12.10
N ILE A 144 -9.41 11.61 11.28
CA ILE A 144 -9.30 11.76 9.83
C ILE A 144 -10.68 12.02 9.26
N ARG A 145 -10.86 13.18 8.64
CA ARG A 145 -12.05 13.57 7.88
C ARG A 145 -12.08 12.79 6.57
N LEU A 146 -13.25 12.26 6.24
CA LEU A 146 -13.45 11.44 5.05
C LEU A 146 -14.20 12.24 3.99
N VAL A 147 -13.62 12.33 2.80
CA VAL A 147 -14.28 12.81 1.59
C VAL A 147 -14.66 11.58 0.78
N GLU A 148 -15.92 11.47 0.38
CA GLU A 148 -16.40 10.30 -0.34
C GLU A 148 -16.16 10.48 -1.85
N VAL A 149 -15.64 9.43 -2.49
CA VAL A 149 -15.60 9.31 -3.95
C VAL A 149 -17.02 9.02 -4.45
N ALA A 150 -17.47 9.77 -5.45
CA ALA A 150 -18.76 9.53 -6.08
C ALA A 150 -18.77 8.17 -6.81
N GLU A 151 -19.89 7.45 -6.77
CA GLU A 151 -20.02 6.11 -7.39
C GLU A 151 -19.62 6.11 -8.88
N ASP A 152 -20.03 7.13 -9.62
CA ASP A 152 -19.75 7.30 -11.05
C ASP A 152 -18.29 7.68 -11.36
N GLU A 153 -17.52 8.10 -10.35
CA GLU A 153 -16.10 8.41 -10.49
C GLU A 153 -15.21 7.22 -10.13
N PHE A 154 -15.72 6.21 -9.42
CA PHE A 154 -14.92 5.11 -8.90
C PHE A 154 -14.26 4.27 -10.02
N ASP A 155 -15.04 3.86 -11.03
CA ASP A 155 -14.53 3.07 -12.16
C ASP A 155 -13.52 3.87 -13.02
N SER A 156 -13.56 5.21 -12.95
CA SER A 156 -12.59 6.10 -13.60
C SER A 156 -11.33 6.36 -12.75
N MET A 157 -11.17 5.65 -11.63
CA MET A 157 -10.09 5.82 -10.65
C MET A 157 -10.09 7.18 -9.96
N GLY A 158 -11.27 7.82 -9.80
CA GLY A 158 -11.39 9.13 -9.14
C GLY A 158 -10.88 9.17 -7.70
N GLY A 159 -10.79 8.00 -7.05
CA GLY A 159 -10.20 7.85 -5.72
C GLY A 159 -8.67 7.76 -5.67
N ASN A 160 -7.97 7.55 -6.79
CA ASN A 160 -6.53 7.32 -6.84
C ASN A 160 -5.78 8.59 -7.27
N VAL A 161 -5.62 9.51 -6.33
CA VAL A 161 -5.05 10.85 -6.52
C VAL A 161 -3.63 10.98 -5.95
N LEU A 162 -2.86 11.97 -6.44
CA LEU A 162 -1.49 12.31 -6.05
C LEU A 162 -1.42 13.65 -5.30
#